data_AF-A0A519SQ63-F1
#
_entry.id   AF-A0A519SQ63-F1
#
_cell.length_a   1.000
_cell.length_b   1.000
_cell.length_c   1.000
_cell.angle_alpha   90.00
_cell.angle_beta   90.00
_cell.angle_gamma   90.00
#
_symmetry.space_group_name_H-M   'P 1'
#
loop_
_entity.id
_entity.type
_entity.pdbx_description
1 polymer ?
#
loop_
_entity_poly.entity_id
_entity_poly.type
_entity_poly.pdbx_seq_one_letter_code
_entity_poly.pdbx_strand_id
1 'polypeptide(L)'
;MGISLPMDNTDYMNHASAVRIKTVAKVLPEYSRNTEDILPFLDIWLAGQDERFVRKVKKIFENAGVSKRYSIMSPEEVFSKSSFEERNDIYIR
;
A
#
# COMPACT_ATOMS: atom_id res chain seq x y z
N MET A 1 -40.25 -41.24 1.19
CA MET A 1 -39.81 -40.74 -0.13
C MET A 1 -39.65 -39.23 -0.05
N GLY A 2 -38.42 -38.74 0.12
CA GLY A 2 -38.12 -37.31 0.14
C GLY A 2 -37.51 -36.91 -1.19
N ILE A 3 -38.14 -35.97 -1.89
CA ILE A 3 -37.63 -35.45 -3.17
C ILE A 3 -36.51 -34.45 -2.83
N SER A 4 -35.28 -34.69 -3.30
CA SER A 4 -34.22 -33.69 -3.20
C SER A 4 -34.51 -32.56 -4.18
N LEU A 5 -34.76 -31.36 -3.68
CA LEU A 5 -34.78 -30.17 -4.53
C LEU A 5 -33.34 -29.85 -4.94
N PRO A 6 -33.07 -29.63 -6.23
CA PRO A 6 -31.76 -29.22 -6.67
C PRO A 6 -31.51 -27.78 -6.17
N MET A 7 -30.31 -27.58 -5.64
CA MET A 7 -29.82 -26.31 -5.08
C MET A 7 -28.94 -25.58 -6.11
N ASP A 8 -29.29 -25.70 -7.38
CA ASP A 8 -28.62 -25.02 -8.47
C ASP A 8 -29.20 -23.61 -8.61
N ASN A 9 -28.51 -22.64 -8.00
CA ASN A 9 -28.80 -21.20 -8.07
C ASN A 9 -28.60 -20.61 -9.49
N THR A 10 -28.75 -21.41 -10.53
CA THR A 10 -28.53 -21.01 -11.93
C THR A 10 -29.51 -19.92 -12.35
N ASP A 11 -30.73 -19.92 -11.79
CA ASP A 11 -31.76 -18.91 -12.08
C ASP A 11 -31.43 -17.53 -11.49
N TYR A 12 -30.67 -17.45 -10.39
CA TYR A 12 -30.18 -16.19 -9.81
C TYR A 12 -29.06 -15.54 -10.64
N MET A 13 -28.40 -16.29 -11.52
CA MET A 13 -27.36 -15.74 -12.41
C MET A 13 -27.95 -15.17 -13.72
N ASN A 14 -29.19 -15.55 -14.08
CA ASN A 14 -29.79 -15.24 -15.37
C ASN A 14 -30.82 -14.08 -15.33
N HIS A 15 -31.29 -13.66 -14.15
CA HIS A 15 -32.24 -12.54 -14.02
C HIS A 15 -31.60 -11.32 -13.34
N ALA A 16 -31.46 -10.25 -14.13
CA ALA A 16 -31.67 -8.84 -13.75
C ALA A 16 -31.00 -8.20 -12.51
N SER A 17 -29.98 -8.82 -11.89
CA SER A 17 -29.16 -8.13 -10.87
C SER A 17 -27.70 -8.57 -10.85
N ALA A 18 -27.14 -8.87 -12.03
CA ALA A 18 -25.70 -8.95 -12.19
C ALA A 18 -25.10 -7.54 -12.02
N VAL A 19 -24.58 -7.23 -10.83
CA VAL A 19 -23.88 -5.97 -10.55
C VAL A 19 -22.67 -5.88 -11.48
N ARG A 20 -22.59 -4.80 -12.27
CA ARG A 20 -21.49 -4.55 -13.19
C ARG A 20 -20.74 -3.29 -12.78
N ILE A 21 -19.42 -3.34 -12.81
CA ILE A 21 -18.58 -2.17 -12.62
C ILE A 21 -18.76 -1.27 -13.84
N LYS A 22 -19.30 -0.06 -13.64
CA LYS A 22 -19.49 0.91 -14.73
C LYS A 22 -18.19 1.63 -15.09
N THR A 23 -17.45 2.07 -14.07
CA THR A 23 -16.20 2.83 -14.24
C THR A 23 -15.30 2.62 -13.03
N VAL A 24 -13.99 2.63 -13.24
CA VAL A 24 -12.97 2.71 -12.20
C VAL A 24 -12.07 3.90 -12.50
N ALA A 25 -11.79 4.73 -11.50
CA ALA A 25 -10.84 5.82 -11.59
C ALA A 25 -9.84 5.73 -10.43
N LYS A 26 -8.60 6.14 -10.67
CA LYS A 26 -7.57 6.25 -9.64
C LYS A 26 -6.84 7.59 -9.81
N VAL A 27 -6.50 8.21 -8.70
CA VAL A 27 -5.59 9.36 -8.64
C VAL A 27 -4.34 8.89 -7.90
N LEU A 28 -3.18 9.18 -8.47
CA LEU A 28 -1.90 8.86 -7.87
C LEU A 28 -1.27 10.16 -7.34
N PRO A 29 -0.66 10.14 -6.15
CA PRO A 29 0.16 11.25 -5.67
C PRO A 29 1.29 11.60 -6.64
N GLU A 30 1.73 12.84 -6.58
CA GLU A 30 2.80 13.39 -7.44
C GLU A 30 4.13 12.64 -7.25
N TYR A 31 4.52 12.42 -6.00
CA TYR A 31 5.80 11.79 -5.70
C TYR A 31 5.71 10.28 -5.85
N SER A 32 6.71 9.72 -6.51
CA SER A 32 6.85 8.29 -6.65
C SER A 32 8.29 7.85 -6.79
N ARG A 33 8.63 6.69 -6.25
CA ARG A 33 10.00 6.12 -6.28
C ARG A 33 9.97 4.61 -6.38
N ASN A 34 10.96 4.05 -7.06
CA ASN A 34 11.17 2.61 -7.07
C ASN A 34 11.79 2.16 -5.75
N THR A 35 11.59 0.89 -5.39
CA THR A 35 12.15 0.34 -4.14
C THR A 35 13.66 0.42 -4.10
N GLU A 36 14.34 0.18 -5.23
CA GLU A 36 15.80 0.28 -5.36
C GLU A 36 16.31 1.67 -5.00
N ASP A 37 15.59 2.72 -5.42
CA ASP A 37 15.94 4.11 -5.13
C ASP A 37 15.69 4.51 -3.67
N ILE A 38 14.85 3.75 -2.95
CA ILE A 38 14.47 4.02 -1.55
C ILE A 38 15.49 3.42 -0.58
N LEU A 39 16.12 2.30 -0.95
CA LEU A 39 17.06 1.59 -0.06
C LEU A 39 18.18 2.48 0.50
N PRO A 40 18.82 3.40 -0.26
CA PRO A 40 19.83 4.31 0.27
C PRO A 40 19.31 5.26 1.36
N PHE A 41 18.04 5.66 1.29
CA PHE A 41 17.45 6.54 2.30
C PHE A 41 17.27 5.83 3.66
N LEU A 42 17.10 4.51 3.66
CA LEU A 42 17.01 3.72 4.89
C LEU A 42 18.31 3.78 5.69
N ASP A 43 19.47 3.88 5.03
CA ASP A 43 20.76 3.96 5.72
C ASP A 43 20.91 5.26 6.50
N ILE A 44 20.46 6.37 5.92
CA ILE A 44 20.46 7.68 6.58
C ILE A 44 19.44 7.70 7.72
N TRP A 45 18.23 7.19 7.46
CA TRP A 45 17.13 7.20 8.42
C TRP A 45 17.40 6.32 9.66
N LEU A 46 18.06 5.18 9.46
CA LEU A 46 18.38 4.21 10.52
C LEU A 46 19.77 4.40 11.12
N ALA A 47 20.47 5.50 10.80
CA ALA A 47 21.79 5.79 11.34
C ALA A 47 21.77 5.83 12.88
N GLY A 48 22.69 5.09 13.49
CA GLY A 48 22.82 4.98 14.95
C GLY A 48 21.85 3.98 15.61
N GLN A 49 21.05 3.25 14.83
CA GLN A 49 20.25 2.13 15.34
C GLN A 49 21.05 0.83 15.41
N ASP A 50 20.57 -0.11 16.22
CA ASP A 50 21.17 -1.44 16.35
C ASP A 50 21.21 -2.19 15.02
N GLU A 51 22.30 -2.90 14.75
CA GLU A 51 22.55 -3.57 13.47
C GLU A 51 21.48 -4.61 13.14
N ARG A 52 20.97 -5.35 14.14
CA ARG A 52 19.90 -6.34 13.95
C ARG A 52 18.61 -5.64 13.53
N PHE A 53 18.32 -4.48 14.09
CA PHE A 53 17.16 -3.67 13.72
C PHE A 53 17.28 -3.16 12.28
N VAL A 54 18.42 -2.58 11.91
CA VAL A 54 18.69 -2.10 10.54
C VAL A 54 18.49 -3.22 9.52
N ARG A 55 19.10 -4.39 9.76
CA ARG A 55 18.98 -5.55 8.88
C ARG A 55 17.55 -6.06 8.76
N LYS A 56 16.76 -6.02 9.84
CA LYS A 56 15.34 -6.40 9.81
C LYS A 56 14.55 -5.47 8.91
N VAL A 57 14.75 -4.15 9.03
CA VAL A 57 14.02 -3.16 8.21
C VAL A 57 14.35 -3.32 6.73
N LYS A 58 15.64 -3.43 6.37
CA LYS A 58 16.06 -3.65 4.97
C LYS A 58 15.41 -4.90 4.36
N LYS A 59 15.46 -6.04 5.09
CA LYS A 59 14.83 -7.29 4.63
C LYS A 59 13.32 -7.15 4.38
N ILE A 60 12.61 -6.41 5.22
CA ILE A 60 11.17 -6.17 5.03
C ILE A 60 10.94 -5.35 3.76
N PHE A 61 11.72 -4.30 3.52
CA PHE A 61 11.57 -3.45 2.34
C PHE A 61 11.87 -4.19 1.03
N GLU A 62 12.92 -5.01 1.02
CA GLU A 62 13.33 -5.82 -0.13
C GLU A 62 12.31 -6.92 -0.47
N ASN A 63 11.77 -7.61 0.56
CA ASN A 63 10.87 -8.74 0.38
C ASN A 63 9.37 -8.36 0.42
N ALA A 64 9.03 -7.06 0.38
CA ALA A 64 7.65 -6.60 0.44
C ALA A 64 6.84 -6.90 -0.84
N GLY A 65 7.49 -7.29 -1.94
CA GLY A 65 6.82 -7.47 -3.24
C GLY A 65 6.30 -6.16 -3.85
N VAL A 66 6.82 -5.01 -3.39
CA VAL A 66 6.45 -3.68 -3.89
C VAL A 66 7.57 -3.17 -4.79
N SER A 67 7.27 -2.86 -6.04
CA SER A 67 8.25 -2.29 -6.99
C SER A 67 8.32 -0.76 -6.89
N LYS A 68 7.18 -0.09 -6.72
CA LYS A 68 7.06 1.36 -6.72
C LYS A 68 6.11 1.84 -5.62
N ARG A 69 6.52 2.88 -4.90
CA ARG A 69 5.71 3.54 -3.85
C ARG A 69 5.34 4.94 -4.31
N TYR A 70 4.14 5.37 -3.95
CA TYR A 70 3.64 6.73 -4.15
C TYR A 70 3.51 7.41 -2.80
N SER A 71 3.86 8.69 -2.72
CA SER A 71 3.85 9.46 -1.48
C SER A 71 3.29 10.86 -1.72
N ILE A 72 2.69 11.42 -0.66
CA ILE A 72 2.19 12.81 -0.66
C ILE A 72 3.35 13.79 -0.40
N MET A 73 4.41 13.31 0.27
CA MET A 73 5.65 14.05 0.55
C MET A 73 6.80 13.53 -0.31
N SER A 74 7.84 14.34 -0.45
CA SER A 74 9.10 13.93 -1.07
C SER A 74 9.82 12.85 -0.25
N PRO A 75 10.60 11.95 -0.87
CA PRO A 75 11.40 10.96 -0.14
C PRO A 75 12.30 11.59 0.94
N GLU A 76 12.91 12.74 0.63
CA GLU A 76 13.80 13.47 1.52
C GLU A 76 13.06 13.92 2.80
N GLU A 77 11.83 14.43 2.67
CA GLU A 77 11.00 14.80 3.80
C GLU A 77 10.51 13.57 4.59
N VAL A 78 10.13 12.49 3.90
CA VAL A 78 9.62 11.26 4.53
C VAL A 78 10.65 10.64 5.47
N PHE A 79 11.92 10.66 5.06
CA PHE A 79 13.05 10.11 5.80
C PHE A 79 13.76 11.14 6.70
N SER A 80 13.28 12.39 6.74
CA SER A 80 13.75 13.40 7.70
C SER A 80 13.31 13.07 9.13
N LYS A 81 14.07 13.56 10.11
CA LYS A 81 13.68 13.50 11.53
C LYS A 81 12.67 14.62 11.81
N SER A 82 11.39 14.30 11.70
CA SER A 82 10.26 15.15 12.08
C SER A 82 9.46 14.52 13.23
N SER A 83 8.78 15.36 14.01
CA SER A 83 7.86 14.88 15.03
C SER A 83 6.58 14.32 14.41
N PHE A 84 5.83 13.53 15.17
CA PHE A 84 4.53 13.02 14.69
C PHE A 84 3.52 14.15 14.46
N GLU A 85 3.57 15.20 15.29
CA GLU A 85 2.73 16.38 15.17
C GLU A 85 2.99 17.12 13.85
N GLU A 86 4.26 17.43 13.55
CA GLU A 86 4.66 18.11 12.31
C GLU A 86 4.23 17.33 11.05
N ARG A 87 4.26 16.00 11.12
CA ARG A 87 3.80 15.14 10.01
C ARG A 87 2.29 15.17 9.84
N ASN A 88 1.53 15.42 10.90
CA ASN A 88 0.08 15.46 10.84
C ASN A 88 -0.45 16.78 10.31
N ASP A 89 0.26 17.89 10.53
CA ASP A 89 -0.10 19.21 10.02
C ASP A 89 -0.26 19.25 8.49
N ILE A 90 0.40 18.32 7.79
CA ILE A 90 0.30 18.15 6.33
C ILE A 90 -1.14 17.82 5.90
N TYR A 91 -1.90 17.13 6.75
CA TYR A 91 -3.28 16.71 6.44
C TYR A 91 -4.33 17.75 6.84
N ILE A 92 -3.94 18.86 7.48
CA ILE A 92 -4.84 19.93 7.93
C ILE A 92 -4.96 21.05 6.87
N ARG A 93 -3.98 21.15 5.97
CA ARG A 93 -3.92 22.17 4.91
C ARG A 93 -4.83 21.84 3.73
#